data_AF-A0AAD6L7I3-F1
#
_entry.id   AF-A0AAD6L7I3-F1
#
_cell.length_a   1.000
_cell.length_b   1.000
_cell.length_c   1.000
_cell.angle_alpha   90.00
_cell.angle_beta   90.00
_cell.angle_gamma   90.00
#
_symmetry.space_group_name_H-M   'P 1'
#
loop_
_entity.id
_entity.type
_entity.pdbx_description
1 polymer ?
#
loop_
_entity_poly.entity_id
_entity_poly.type
_entity_poly.pdbx_seq_one_letter_code
_entity_poly.pdbx_strand_id
1 'polypeptide(L)'
;MKVVALVSGGKDSCYAMMKCIQYGHEIVALANLMPADDSVDELDSFMYQTVGHQIIVSYAECMGLPHQTLNYKTTPGDEVEDMFVLLNEVKRQIPSITAVSSGAIASDYQRLRVESVCSRLGLVSLAYLWKQDQSLLLQEMITNGILAITVKLEGHGSGPQNLEEIMGL
;
A
#
# COMPACT_ATOMS: atom_id res chain seq x y z
N MET A 1 -8.52 13.16 -9.76
CA MET A 1 -7.17 12.94 -10.39
C MET A 1 -7.06 11.50 -10.85
N LYS A 2 -6.17 11.20 -11.81
CA LYS A 2 -5.80 9.83 -12.17
C LYS A 2 -4.67 9.33 -11.26
N VAL A 3 -4.94 8.25 -10.55
CA VAL A 3 -4.13 7.77 -9.42
C VAL A 3 -3.58 6.38 -9.71
N VAL A 4 -2.31 6.18 -9.42
CA VAL A 4 -1.74 4.83 -9.21
C VAL A 4 -1.81 4.49 -7.72
N ALA A 5 -2.33 3.33 -7.38
CA ALA A 5 -2.41 2.89 -5.99
C ALA A 5 -1.23 1.96 -5.65
N LEU A 6 -0.46 2.31 -4.61
CA LEU A 6 0.48 1.38 -3.98
C LEU A 6 -0.32 0.38 -3.14
N VAL A 7 -0.25 -0.89 -3.52
CA VAL A 7 -1.05 -1.97 -2.92
C VAL A 7 -0.15 -3.03 -2.30
N SER A 8 -0.47 -3.44 -1.07
CA SER A 8 0.22 -4.55 -0.38
C SER A 8 -0.61 -5.82 -0.28
N GLY A 9 -1.89 -5.77 -0.71
CA GLY A 9 -2.87 -6.83 -0.46
C GLY A 9 -3.54 -6.74 0.92
N GLY A 10 -3.06 -5.87 1.81
CA GLY A 10 -3.66 -5.63 3.13
C GLY A 10 -4.85 -4.67 3.12
N LYS A 11 -5.59 -4.66 4.24
CA LYS A 11 -6.80 -3.83 4.46
C LYS A 11 -6.56 -2.34 4.26
N ASP A 12 -5.39 -1.84 4.67
CA ASP A 12 -5.09 -0.40 4.65
C ASP A 12 -4.92 0.12 3.23
N SER A 13 -4.22 -0.63 2.37
CA SER A 13 -4.09 -0.28 0.95
C SER A 13 -5.43 -0.36 0.21
N CYS A 14 -6.28 -1.33 0.56
CA CYS A 14 -7.65 -1.42 0.04
C CYS A 14 -8.46 -0.18 0.44
N TYR A 15 -8.44 0.18 1.72
CA TYR A 15 -9.19 1.33 2.21
C TYR A 15 -8.69 2.66 1.66
N ALA A 16 -7.37 2.81 1.45
CA ALA A 16 -6.79 3.99 0.81
C ALA A 16 -7.33 4.19 -0.62
N MET A 17 -7.50 3.10 -1.39
CA MET A 17 -8.16 3.16 -2.70
C MET A 17 -9.63 3.57 -2.58
N MET A 18 -10.36 3.05 -1.60
CA MET A 18 -11.75 3.45 -1.35
C MET A 18 -11.85 4.95 -1.04
N LYS A 19 -10.97 5.49 -0.18
CA LYS A 19 -10.89 6.93 0.08
C LYS A 19 -10.60 7.73 -1.20
N CYS A 20 -9.67 7.27 -2.04
CA CYS A 20 -9.42 7.93 -3.33
C CYS A 20 -10.70 8.03 -4.18
N ILE A 21 -11.46 6.95 -4.30
CA ILE A 21 -12.73 6.94 -5.04
C ILE A 21 -13.75 7.89 -4.39
N GLN A 22 -13.88 7.87 -3.06
CA GLN A 22 -14.78 8.76 -2.32
C GLN A 22 -14.46 10.25 -2.53
N TYR A 23 -13.18 10.61 -2.65
CA TYR A 23 -12.74 11.97 -2.96
C TYR A 23 -12.78 12.31 -4.48
N GLY A 24 -13.38 11.45 -5.31
CA GLY A 24 -13.56 11.70 -6.74
C GLY A 24 -12.29 11.46 -7.58
N HIS A 25 -11.35 10.66 -7.08
CA HIS A 25 -10.20 10.21 -7.86
C HIS A 25 -10.51 8.92 -8.61
N GLU A 26 -9.84 8.74 -9.75
CA GLU A 26 -9.92 7.56 -10.59
C GLU A 26 -8.65 6.74 -10.37
N ILE A 27 -8.77 5.51 -9.86
CA ILE A 27 -7.65 4.57 -9.81
C ILE A 27 -7.46 4.01 -11.22
N VAL A 28 -6.29 4.19 -11.81
CA VAL A 28 -6.01 3.79 -13.19
C VAL A 28 -4.93 2.71 -13.31
N ALA A 29 -4.21 2.44 -12.22
CA ALA A 29 -3.24 1.37 -12.14
C ALA A 29 -2.98 0.96 -10.69
N LEU A 30 -2.58 -0.29 -10.52
CA LEU A 30 -2.05 -0.80 -9.26
C LEU A 30 -0.53 -0.98 -9.39
N ALA A 31 0.19 -0.64 -8.34
CA ALA A 31 1.64 -0.76 -8.25
C ALA A 31 2.01 -1.49 -6.96
N ASN A 32 2.88 -2.49 -7.07
CA ASN A 32 3.38 -3.24 -5.92
C ASN A 32 4.89 -3.48 -6.01
N LEU A 33 5.58 -3.35 -4.89
CA LEU A 33 6.97 -3.75 -4.73
C LEU A 33 7.04 -5.04 -3.93
N MET A 34 7.69 -6.04 -4.52
CA MET A 34 7.91 -7.34 -3.88
C MET A 34 9.41 -7.58 -3.70
N PRO A 35 9.85 -8.16 -2.58
CA PRO A 35 11.23 -8.63 -2.49
C PRO A 35 11.47 -9.68 -3.57
N ALA A 36 12.67 -9.68 -4.13
CA ALA A 36 13.04 -10.55 -5.24
C ALA A 36 13.19 -12.03 -4.87
N ASP A 37 13.10 -12.37 -3.59
CA ASP A 37 13.27 -13.72 -3.09
C ASP A 37 12.17 -14.04 -2.07
N ASP A 38 11.30 -14.99 -2.41
CA ASP A 38 10.21 -15.50 -1.57
C ASP A 38 10.72 -16.25 -0.33
N SER A 39 12.03 -16.60 -0.28
CA SER A 39 12.68 -17.31 0.82
C SER A 39 13.44 -16.41 1.80
N VAL A 40 13.57 -15.12 1.49
CA VAL A 40 14.18 -14.14 2.40
C VAL A 40 13.09 -13.68 3.36
N ASP A 41 13.11 -14.22 4.58
CA ASP A 41 12.30 -13.71 5.68
C ASP A 41 12.53 -12.20 5.82
N GLU A 42 11.42 -11.47 5.99
CA GLU A 42 11.22 -10.01 6.01
C GLU A 42 12.06 -9.23 7.05
N LEU A 43 13.08 -9.83 7.64
CA LEU A 43 13.79 -9.33 8.82
C LEU A 43 14.36 -7.91 8.68
N ASP A 44 14.51 -7.39 7.45
CA ASP A 44 15.09 -6.07 7.18
C ASP A 44 14.22 -5.08 6.36
N SER A 45 12.95 -5.38 5.99
CA SER A 45 12.10 -4.40 5.27
C SER A 45 11.13 -3.67 6.20
N PHE A 46 11.29 -2.36 6.31
CA PHE A 46 10.37 -1.50 7.07
C PHE A 46 9.18 -0.99 6.23
N MET A 47 9.13 -1.34 4.94
CA MET A 47 8.27 -0.68 3.96
C MET A 47 7.27 -1.60 3.27
N TYR A 48 7.61 -2.86 3.01
CA TYR A 48 6.77 -3.77 2.22
C TYR A 48 6.42 -5.04 2.99
N GLN A 49 5.17 -5.50 2.81
CA GLN A 49 4.68 -6.77 3.33
C GLN A 49 4.56 -7.76 2.17
N THR A 50 5.04 -8.99 2.39
CA THR A 50 5.06 -10.07 1.40
C THR A 50 3.84 -11.00 1.50
N VAL A 51 3.16 -10.96 2.64
CA VAL A 51 2.02 -11.84 2.91
C VAL A 51 0.83 -11.44 2.05
N GLY A 52 0.36 -12.39 1.23
CA GLY A 52 -0.83 -12.19 0.41
C GLY A 52 -0.56 -11.54 -0.95
N HIS A 53 0.68 -11.43 -1.42
CA HIS A 53 1.00 -10.85 -2.74
C HIS A 53 0.22 -11.49 -3.92
N GLN A 54 -0.13 -12.77 -3.81
CA GLN A 54 -0.97 -13.48 -4.78
C GLN A 54 -2.35 -12.82 -4.96
N ILE A 55 -2.87 -12.16 -3.92
CA ILE A 55 -4.17 -11.47 -3.97
C ILE A 55 -4.13 -10.17 -4.77
N ILE A 56 -2.94 -9.59 -4.97
CA ILE A 56 -2.79 -8.32 -5.68
C ILE A 56 -3.14 -8.49 -7.17
N VAL A 57 -2.80 -9.65 -7.75
CA VAL A 57 -3.25 -10.01 -9.09
C VAL A 57 -4.78 -10.08 -9.13
N SER A 58 -5.41 -10.70 -8.12
CA SER A 58 -6.87 -10.75 -8.02
C SER A 58 -7.50 -9.35 -7.83
N TYR A 59 -6.83 -8.40 -7.14
CA TYR A 59 -7.31 -7.02 -7.07
C TYR A 59 -7.37 -6.38 -8.46
N ALA A 60 -6.30 -6.54 -9.24
CA ALA A 60 -6.23 -6.01 -10.59
C ALA A 60 -7.33 -6.59 -11.50
N GLU A 61 -7.52 -7.90 -11.44
CA GLU A 61 -8.56 -8.62 -12.19
C GLU A 61 -9.97 -8.16 -11.79
N CYS A 62 -10.27 -8.12 -10.49
CA CYS A 62 -11.58 -7.67 -9.98
C CYS A 62 -11.88 -6.21 -10.32
N MET A 63 -10.86 -5.36 -10.38
CA MET A 63 -11.01 -3.94 -10.72
C MET A 63 -10.95 -3.68 -12.23
N GLY A 64 -10.55 -4.67 -13.05
CA GLY A 64 -10.31 -4.48 -14.48
C GLY A 64 -9.18 -3.48 -14.78
N LEU A 65 -8.16 -3.43 -13.92
CA LEU A 65 -7.07 -2.45 -13.98
C LEU A 65 -5.74 -3.09 -14.36
N PRO A 66 -4.84 -2.35 -15.04
CA PRO A 66 -3.46 -2.79 -15.21
C PRO A 66 -2.74 -2.83 -13.86
N HIS A 67 -1.87 -3.84 -13.69
CA HIS A 67 -1.05 -4.02 -12.50
C HIS A 67 0.42 -4.18 -12.87
N GLN A 68 1.25 -3.34 -12.24
CA GLN A 68 2.69 -3.36 -12.39
C GLN A 68 3.36 -3.82 -11.10
N THR A 69 4.09 -4.93 -11.21
CA THR A 69 4.90 -5.47 -10.11
C THR A 69 6.37 -5.29 -10.44
N LEU A 70 7.15 -4.76 -9.50
CA LEU A 70 8.60 -4.73 -9.60
C LEU A 70 9.19 -5.55 -8.45
N ASN A 71 10.02 -6.53 -8.80
CA ASN A 71 10.79 -7.30 -7.83
C ASN A 71 12.02 -6.48 -7.45
N TYR A 72 12.13 -6.06 -6.19
CA TYR A 72 13.28 -5.33 -5.68
C TYR A 72 14.31 -6.28 -5.06
N LYS A 73 15.60 -6.00 -5.25
CA LYS A 73 16.67 -6.69 -4.53
C LYS A 73 17.09 -5.81 -3.36
N THR A 74 17.07 -6.35 -2.14
CA THR A 74 17.54 -5.64 -0.95
C THR A 74 18.99 -5.21 -1.14
N THR A 75 19.21 -3.92 -1.39
CA THR A 75 20.54 -3.30 -1.38
C THR A 75 20.71 -2.48 -0.10
N PRO A 76 21.91 -2.39 0.48
CA PRO A 76 22.19 -1.45 1.57
C PRO A 76 22.00 0.00 1.09
N GLY A 77 20.78 0.52 1.26
CA GLY A 77 20.25 1.72 0.60
C GLY A 77 19.70 1.41 -0.80
N ASP A 78 18.45 1.66 -1.18
CA ASP A 78 17.32 2.31 -0.52
C ASP A 78 16.04 1.88 -1.27
N GLU A 79 15.09 1.22 -0.60
CA GLU A 79 13.76 0.82 -1.12
C GLU A 79 13.00 1.96 -1.83
N VAL A 80 13.39 3.21 -1.56
CA VAL A 80 12.89 4.43 -2.21
C VAL A 80 13.23 4.47 -3.70
N GLU A 81 14.42 4.03 -4.12
CA GLU A 81 14.81 4.06 -5.52
C GLU A 81 14.08 3.00 -6.33
N ASP A 82 13.81 1.83 -5.76
CA ASP A 82 12.97 0.81 -6.39
C ASP A 82 11.53 1.33 -6.59
N MET A 83 11.00 2.05 -5.61
CA MET A 83 9.70 2.73 -5.74
C MET A 83 9.73 3.82 -6.81
N PHE A 84 10.82 4.56 -6.92
CA PHE A 84 11.01 5.51 -8.00
C PHE A 84 10.99 4.82 -9.36
N VAL A 85 11.74 3.73 -9.54
CA VAL A 85 11.77 2.96 -10.80
C VAL A 85 10.38 2.43 -11.14
N LEU A 86 9.68 1.84 -10.18
CA LEU A 86 8.32 1.32 -10.37
C LEU A 86 7.35 2.43 -10.80
N LEU A 87 7.28 3.53 -10.04
CA LEU A 87 6.33 4.62 -10.33
C LEU A 87 6.70 5.38 -11.61
N ASN A 88 7.98 5.48 -11.94
CA ASN A 88 8.44 6.04 -13.21
C ASN A 88 7.99 5.17 -14.39
N GLU A 89 8.06 3.85 -14.25
CA GLU A 89 7.57 2.92 -15.27
C GLU A 89 6.06 3.04 -15.47
N VAL A 90 5.28 3.06 -14.37
CA VAL A 90 3.83 3.27 -14.45
C VAL A 90 3.52 4.61 -15.12
N LYS A 91 4.25 5.68 -14.77
CA LYS A 91 4.07 7.00 -15.41
C LYS A 91 4.39 6.97 -16.90
N ARG A 92 5.41 6.21 -17.32
CA ARG A 92 5.77 6.06 -18.73
C ARG A 92 4.67 5.36 -19.52
N GLN A 93 4.05 4.31 -18.94
CA GLN A 93 2.97 3.56 -19.56
C GLN A 93 1.64 4.32 -19.54
N ILE A 94 1.41 5.12 -18.48
CA ILE A 94 0.19 5.91 -18.28
C ILE A 94 0.59 7.37 -18.02
N PRO A 95 0.94 8.15 -19.06
CA PRO A 95 1.41 9.54 -18.89
C PRO A 95 0.39 10.48 -18.24
N SER A 96 -0.89 10.07 -18.19
CA SER A 96 -1.97 10.84 -17.57
C SER A 96 -2.08 10.71 -16.04
N ILE A 97 -1.26 9.85 -15.39
CA ILE A 97 -1.25 9.80 -13.92
C ILE A 97 -0.73 11.10 -13.32
N THR A 98 -1.33 11.51 -12.21
CA THR A 98 -1.01 12.78 -11.53
C THR A 98 -0.82 12.60 -10.03
N ALA A 99 -1.12 11.43 -9.48
CA ALA A 99 -1.06 11.16 -8.06
C ALA A 99 -0.78 9.68 -7.74
N VAL A 100 -0.28 9.43 -6.53
CA VAL A 100 0.00 8.11 -5.96
C VAL A 100 -0.76 7.98 -4.65
N SER A 101 -1.50 6.89 -4.47
CA SER A 101 -2.16 6.56 -3.20
C SER A 101 -1.31 5.62 -2.37
N SER A 102 -1.19 5.86 -1.07
CA SER A 102 -0.54 4.95 -0.12
C SER A 102 -1.38 4.70 1.14
N GLY A 103 -1.26 3.48 1.70
CA GLY A 103 -2.00 3.04 2.89
C GLY A 103 -1.28 3.28 4.21
N ALA A 104 -0.25 4.12 4.26
CA ALA A 104 0.51 4.36 5.50
C ALA A 104 -0.34 5.13 6.54
N ILE A 105 -0.51 4.55 7.73
CA ILE A 105 -1.30 5.15 8.83
C ILE A 105 -0.41 5.92 9.80
N ALA A 106 0.44 5.21 10.56
CA ALA A 106 1.24 5.82 11.63
C ALA A 106 2.70 6.12 11.24
N SER A 107 3.20 5.50 10.17
CA SER A 107 4.61 5.56 9.80
C SER A 107 4.95 6.83 9.01
N ASP A 108 5.56 7.81 9.69
CA ASP A 108 6.16 8.99 9.05
C ASP A 108 7.25 8.56 8.05
N TYR A 109 7.98 7.48 8.35
CA TYR A 109 9.01 6.92 7.46
C TYR A 109 8.43 6.49 6.11
N GLN A 110 7.36 5.68 6.11
CA GLN A 110 6.72 5.22 4.87
C GLN A 110 6.12 6.41 4.09
N ARG A 111 5.40 7.30 4.78
CA ARG A 111 4.79 8.48 4.15
C ARG A 111 5.84 9.35 3.46
N LEU A 112 6.90 9.74 4.17
CA LEU A 112 7.91 10.68 3.67
C LEU A 112 8.66 10.12 2.45
N ARG A 113 8.86 8.80 2.40
CA ARG A 113 9.47 8.13 1.24
C ARG A 113 8.58 8.16 0.00
N VAL A 114 7.29 7.86 0.16
CA VAL A 114 6.32 7.98 -0.95
C VAL A 114 6.26 9.43 -1.43
N GLU A 115 6.21 10.39 -0.50
CA GLU A 115 6.20 11.83 -0.80
C GLU A 115 7.46 12.28 -1.54
N SER A 116 8.63 11.81 -1.12
CA SER A 116 9.92 12.07 -1.79
C SER A 116 9.92 11.60 -3.25
N VAL A 117 9.49 10.36 -3.51
CA VAL A 117 9.41 9.82 -4.88
C VAL A 117 8.38 10.57 -5.72
N CYS A 118 7.20 10.86 -5.15
CA CYS A 118 6.17 11.64 -5.82
C CYS A 118 6.68 13.02 -6.23
N SER A 119 7.38 13.72 -5.34
CA SER A 119 7.97 15.03 -5.63
C SER A 119 8.96 14.96 -6.80
N ARG A 120 9.81 13.94 -6.84
CA ARG A 120 10.78 13.74 -7.95
C ARG A 120 10.10 13.44 -9.29
N LEU A 121 8.97 12.75 -9.25
CA LEU A 121 8.19 12.40 -10.45
C LEU A 121 7.15 13.46 -10.81
N GLY A 122 7.01 14.55 -10.05
CA GLY A 122 5.94 15.55 -10.27
C GLY A 122 4.53 14.95 -10.09
N LEU A 123 4.37 14.04 -9.13
CA LEU A 123 3.10 13.43 -8.73
C LEU A 123 2.69 13.95 -7.36
N VAL A 124 1.39 13.92 -7.07
CA VAL A 124 0.85 14.21 -5.73
C VAL A 124 0.81 12.95 -4.88
N SER A 125 1.35 12.99 -3.67
CA SER A 125 1.22 11.89 -2.69
C SER A 125 -0.11 12.00 -1.94
N LEU A 126 -0.97 11.00 -2.06
CA LEU A 126 -2.25 10.89 -1.37
C LEU A 126 -2.12 9.90 -0.21
N ALA A 127 -2.00 10.42 1.01
CA ALA A 127 -1.86 9.65 2.24
C ALA A 127 -3.06 9.90 3.18
N TYR A 128 -4.28 9.55 2.73
CA TYR A 128 -5.52 9.87 3.45
C TYR A 128 -5.64 9.23 4.83
N LEU A 129 -4.97 8.10 5.05
CA LEU A 129 -5.04 7.39 6.32
C LEU A 129 -4.00 7.89 7.33
N TRP A 130 -3.06 8.74 6.90
CA TRP A 130 -1.93 9.14 7.73
C TRP A 130 -2.38 9.97 8.93
N LYS A 131 -1.90 9.59 10.12
CA LYS A 131 -2.22 10.19 11.42
C LYS A 131 -3.72 10.24 11.75
N GLN A 132 -4.54 9.44 11.07
CA GLN A 132 -5.91 9.20 11.51
C GLN A 132 -5.92 8.24 12.71
N ASP A 133 -6.97 8.34 13.52
CA ASP A 133 -7.19 7.42 14.63
C ASP A 133 -7.44 5.99 14.12
N GLN A 134 -6.66 5.02 14.63
CA GLN A 134 -6.70 3.65 14.12
C GLN A 134 -8.00 2.94 14.44
N SER A 135 -8.58 3.16 15.62
CA SER A 135 -9.85 2.57 16.01
C SER A 135 -10.99 3.10 15.14
N LEU A 136 -11.00 4.40 14.86
CA LEU A 136 -11.97 5.00 13.94
C LEU A 136 -11.78 4.46 12.51
N LEU A 137 -10.54 4.41 12.00
CA LEU A 137 -10.27 3.85 10.68
C LEU A 137 -10.79 2.41 10.56
N LEU A 138 -10.56 1.59 11.57
CA LEU A 138 -11.02 0.20 11.57
C LEU A 138 -12.54 0.09 11.56
N GLN A 139 -13.22 0.89 12.39
CA GLN A 139 -14.68 0.99 12.39
C GLN A 139 -15.22 1.46 11.03
N GLU A 140 -14.56 2.44 10.40
CA GLU A 140 -14.93 2.87 9.05
C GLU A 140 -14.72 1.76 8.03
N MET A 141 -13.60 1.02 8.09
CA MET A 141 -13.33 -0.11 7.18
C MET A 141 -14.44 -1.17 7.27
N ILE A 142 -14.84 -1.55 8.49
CA ILE A 142 -15.95 -2.49 8.74
C ILE A 142 -17.26 -1.93 8.18
N THR A 143 -17.58 -0.67 8.48
CA THR A 143 -18.81 -0.02 8.01
C THR A 143 -18.87 0.06 6.48
N ASN A 144 -17.72 0.21 5.82
CA ASN A 144 -17.60 0.23 4.36
C ASN A 144 -17.50 -1.18 3.73
N GLY A 145 -17.65 -2.25 4.53
CA GLY A 145 -17.73 -3.63 4.03
C GLY A 145 -16.38 -4.28 3.74
N ILE A 146 -15.27 -3.75 4.26
CA ILE A 146 -13.97 -4.43 4.18
C ILE A 146 -14.00 -5.66 5.09
N LEU A 147 -13.87 -6.85 4.49
CA LEU A 147 -13.61 -8.08 5.21
C LEU A 147 -12.10 -8.29 5.35
N ALA A 148 -11.56 -8.00 6.53
CA ALA A 148 -10.15 -8.22 6.83
C ALA A 148 -9.95 -9.61 7.48
N ILE A 149 -8.99 -10.39 6.96
CA ILE A 149 -8.58 -11.67 7.54
C ILE A 149 -7.14 -11.54 8.03
N THR A 150 -6.91 -11.86 9.30
CA THR A 150 -5.56 -11.84 9.88
C THR A 150 -4.74 -13.00 9.31
N VAL A 151 -3.68 -12.68 8.58
CA VAL A 151 -2.79 -13.65 7.91
C VAL A 151 -1.42 -13.75 8.58
N LYS A 152 -0.99 -12.71 9.31
CA LYS A 152 0.25 -12.66 10.09
C LYS A 152 0.08 -11.69 11.25
N LEU A 153 0.68 -12.02 12.40
CA LEU A 153 0.79 -11.15 13.57
C LEU A 153 2.25 -10.84 13.81
N GLU A 154 2.60 -9.55 13.81
CA GLU A 154 3.91 -9.07 14.22
C GLU A 154 3.75 -8.04 15.32
N GLY A 155 4.28 -8.35 16.51
CA GLY A 155 4.22 -7.49 17.68
C GLY A 155 4.93 -8.15 18.85
N HIS A 156 5.96 -7.49 19.38
CA HIS A 156 6.58 -7.93 20.63
C HIS A 156 5.59 -7.72 21.79
N GLY A 157 4.82 -8.76 22.14
CA GLY A 157 4.02 -8.80 23.38
C GLY A 157 2.51 -9.03 23.24
N SER A 158 1.98 -9.43 22.08
CA SER A 158 0.53 -9.58 21.88
C SER A 158 -0.02 -10.89 22.47
N GLY A 159 -0.72 -10.81 23.61
CA GLY A 159 -1.63 -11.87 24.05
C GLY A 159 -2.92 -11.92 23.20
N PRO A 160 -3.75 -12.97 23.33
CA PRO A 160 -4.94 -13.20 22.48
C PRO A 160 -6.00 -12.09 22.52
N GLN A 161 -6.00 -11.21 23.53
CA GLN A 161 -6.93 -10.08 23.65
C GLN A 161 -6.69 -8.98 22.61
N ASN A 162 -5.45 -8.84 22.11
CA ASN A 162 -5.12 -7.82 21.10
C ASN A 162 -5.60 -8.20 19.68
N LEU A 163 -6.05 -9.44 19.47
CA LEU A 163 -6.57 -9.88 18.17
C LEU A 163 -7.93 -9.25 17.85
N GLU A 164 -8.81 -9.12 18.85
CA GLU A 164 -10.14 -8.52 18.66
C GLU A 164 -10.03 -7.04 18.26
N GLU A 165 -9.16 -6.27 18.93
CA GLU A 165 -8.86 -4.88 18.57
C GLU A 165 -8.22 -4.73 17.18
N ILE A 166 -7.35 -5.65 16.76
CA ILE A 166 -6.75 -5.63 15.41
C ILE A 166 -7.80 -5.98 14.33
N MET A 167 -8.77 -6.82 14.67
CA MET A 167 -9.84 -7.28 13.78
C MET A 167 -11.07 -6.36 13.81
N GLY A 168 -11.18 -5.48 14.81
CA GLY A 168 -12.34 -4.62 15.05
C GLY A 168 -13.59 -5.39 15.43
N LEU A 169 -13.40 -6.57 16.05
CA LEU A 169 -14.43 -7.39 16.69
C LEU A 169 -14.60 -6.96 18.15
#